data_AF-A0A920YIL9-F1
#
_entry.id   AF-A0A920YIL9-F1
#
_cell.length_a   1.000
_cell.length_b   1.000
_cell.length_c   1.000
_cell.angle_alpha   90.00
_cell.angle_beta   90.00
_cell.angle_gamma   90.00
#
_symmetry.space_group_name_H-M   'P 1'
#
loop_
_entity.id
_entity.type
_entity.pdbx_description
1 polymer ?
#
loop_
_entity_poly.entity_id
_entity_poly.type
_entity_poly.pdbx_seq_one_letter_code
_entity_poly.pdbx_strand_id
1 'polypeptide(L)' 'MTEQTRSPQHPLWARILAGLVLVLSLIYIGNPTGGVMELLLDNVPGIGNLDEGVAAYLALMALRYLGVKIPGLGERKE' A
#
# COMPACT_ATOMS: atom_id res chain seq x y z
N MET A 1 -34.51 -0.13 8.49
CA MET A 1 -33.40 -0.96 9.00
C MET A 1 -32.11 -0.32 8.52
N THR A 2 -31.51 0.60 9.30
CA THR A 2 -30.27 1.28 8.91
C THR A 2 -29.09 0.40 9.33
N GLU A 3 -28.51 -0.33 8.38
CA GLU A 3 -27.22 -0.98 8.58
C GLU A 3 -26.17 0.12 8.78
N GLN A 4 -25.91 0.45 10.04
CA GLN A 4 -24.68 1.10 10.43
C GLN A 4 -23.57 0.09 10.15
N THR A 5 -22.94 0.20 8.98
CA THR A 5 -21.64 -0.42 8.69
C THR A 5 -20.68 0.04 9.77
N ARG A 6 -20.51 -0.76 10.82
CA ARG A 6 -19.53 -0.52 11.87
C ARG A 6 -18.17 -0.55 11.20
N SER A 7 -17.60 0.62 10.91
CA SER A 7 -16.19 0.73 10.58
C SER A 7 -15.42 0.01 11.69
N PRO A 8 -14.62 -1.02 11.40
CA PRO A 8 -13.83 -1.67 12.43
C PRO A 8 -13.01 -0.59 13.14
N GLN A 9 -13.30 -0.38 14.44
CA GLN A 9 -12.55 0.55 15.26
C GLN A 9 -11.19 -0.09 15.53
N HIS A 10 -10.26 0.10 14.60
CA HIS A 10 -8.89 -0.35 14.77
C HIS A 10 -8.25 0.39 15.94
N PRO A 11 -7.49 -0.31 16.80
CA PRO A 11 -6.84 0.31 17.94
C PRO A 11 -5.80 1.33 17.47
N LEU A 12 -5.56 2.38 18.27
CA LEU A 12 -4.73 3.52 17.89
C LEU A 12 -3.32 3.11 17.43
N TRP A 13 -2.70 2.15 18.13
CA TRP A 13 -1.38 1.63 17.76
C TRP A 13 -1.36 1.03 16.35
N ALA A 14 -2.41 0.33 15.94
CA ALA A 14 -2.48 -0.28 14.62
C ALA A 14 -2.70 0.77 13.53
N ARG A 15 -3.43 1.86 13.84
CA ARG A 15 -3.55 3.01 12.93
C ARG A 15 -2.22 3.74 12.77
N ILE A 16 -1.46 3.90 13.85
CA ILE A 16 -0.11 4.48 13.82
C ILE A 16 0.80 3.61 12.95
N LEU A 17 0.79 2.28 13.13
CA LEU A 17 1.56 1.35 12.31
C LEU A 17 1.16 1.44 10.83
N ALA A 18 -0.14 1.47 10.52
CA ALA A 18 -0.60 1.62 9.14
C ALA A 18 -0.14 2.95 8.53
N GLY A 19 -0.18 4.05 9.30
CA GLY A 19 0.38 5.33 8.87
C GLY A 19 1.89 5.29 8.62
N LEU A 20 2.64 4.60 9.48
CA LEU A 20 4.07 4.40 9.30
C LEU A 20 4.37 3.59 8.02
N VAL A 21 3.67 2.49 7.80
CA VAL A 21 3.79 1.66 6.58
C VAL A 21 3.50 2.50 5.35
N LEU A 22 2.42 3.29 5.36
CA LEU A 22 2.08 4.17 4.25
C LEU A 22 3.21 5.15 3.92
N VAL A 23 3.78 5.82 4.92
CA VAL A 23 4.88 6.78 4.73
C VAL A 23 6.12 6.10 4.17
N LEU A 24 6.52 4.95 4.73
CA LEU A 24 7.69 4.20 4.27
C LEU A 24 7.52 3.70 2.83
N SER A 25 6.32 3.19 2.49
CA SER A 25 6.00 2.76 1.13
C SER A 25 6.08 3.91 0.12
N LEU A 26 5.58 5.10 0.48
CA LEU A 26 5.66 6.27 -0.41
C LEU A 26 7.10 6.78 -0.58
N ILE A 27 7.91 6.75 0.48
CA ILE A 27 9.34 7.10 0.41
C ILE A 27 10.07 6.12 -0.51
N TYR A 28 9.77 4.82 -0.41
CA TYR A 28 10.39 3.77 -1.24
C TYR A 28 10.09 3.99 -2.72
N ILE A 29 8.81 4.12 -3.09
CA ILE A 29 8.39 4.36 -4.48
C ILE A 29 8.95 5.70 -5.00
N GLY A 30 9.03 6.72 -4.15
CA GLY A 30 9.54 8.04 -4.49
C GLY A 30 11.06 8.11 -4.64
N ASN A 31 11.79 7.06 -4.24
CA ASN A 31 13.24 6.98 -4.32
C ASN A 31 13.69 5.75 -5.13
N PRO A 32 13.46 5.72 -6.46
CA PRO A 32 13.72 4.59 -7.36
C PRO A 32 15.21 4.39 -7.68
N THR A 33 16.11 4.65 -6.73
CA THR A 33 17.57 4.70 -6.94
C THR A 33 18.32 3.85 -5.90
N GLY A 34 17.80 2.69 -5.51
CA GLY A 34 18.45 1.72 -4.62
C GLY A 34 19.63 0.97 -5.27
N GLY A 35 20.57 1.72 -5.83
CA GLY A 35 21.92 1.23 -6.11
C GLY A 35 22.09 0.37 -7.37
N VAL A 36 23.36 0.16 -7.72
CA VAL A 36 23.82 -0.39 -9.01
C VAL A 36 23.34 -1.84 -9.28
N MET A 37 22.87 -2.55 -8.25
CA MET A 37 22.36 -3.92 -8.36
C MET A 37 20.89 -4.00 -8.82
N GLU A 38 20.08 -2.98 -8.54
CA GLU A 38 18.69 -2.87 -9.02
C GLU A 38 18.66 -2.65 -10.54
N LEU A 39 19.58 -1.84 -11.10
CA LEU A 39 19.69 -1.62 -12.55
C LEU A 39 19.87 -2.89 -13.39
N LEU A 40 20.46 -3.97 -12.85
CA LEU A 40 20.62 -5.24 -13.58
C LEU A 40 19.35 -6.10 -13.53
N LEU A 41 18.64 -6.13 -12.40
CA LEU A 41 17.40 -6.91 -12.23
C LEU A 41 16.16 -6.15 -12.75
N ASP A 42 16.17 -4.81 -12.73
CA ASP A 42 15.08 -3.94 -13.21
C ASP A 42 14.87 -4.00 -14.71
N ASN A 43 15.92 -4.34 -15.46
CA ASN A 43 15.86 -4.54 -16.89
C ASN A 43 15.41 -5.96 -17.28
N VAL A 44 15.13 -6.83 -16.30
CA VAL A 44 14.58 -8.16 -16.56
C VAL A 44 13.06 -8.07 -16.68
N PRO A 45 12.49 -8.30 -17.87
CA PRO A 45 11.04 -8.24 -18.06
C PRO A 45 10.33 -9.26 -17.15
N GLY A 46 9.36 -8.78 -16.37
CA GLY A 46 8.53 -9.59 -15.47
C GLY A 46 9.06 -9.75 -14.03
N ILE A 47 10.30 -9.34 -13.74
CA ILE A 47 10.91 -9.42 -12.39
C ILE A 47 11.35 -8.03 -11.90
N GLY A 48 11.72 -7.13 -12.81
CA GLY A 48 12.13 -5.78 -12.47
C GLY A 48 11.04 -4.99 -11.74
N ASN A 49 11.45 -4.20 -10.75
CA ASN A 49 10.63 -3.34 -9.90
C ASN A 49 9.52 -4.06 -9.08
N LEU A 50 9.71 -5.33 -8.73
CA LEU A 50 8.70 -6.09 -7.98
C LEU A 50 8.49 -5.52 -6.57
N ASP A 51 9.55 -5.05 -5.97
CA ASP A 51 9.63 -4.41 -4.66
C ASP A 51 8.91 -3.05 -4.63
N GLU A 52 9.00 -2.23 -5.68
CA GLU A 52 8.18 -1.02 -5.84
C GLU A 52 6.70 -1.39 -6.00
N GLY A 53 6.41 -2.48 -6.71
CA GLY A 53 5.05 -3.03 -6.81
C GLY A 53 4.48 -3.46 -5.45
N VAL A 54 5.31 -4.11 -4.62
CA VAL A 54 4.96 -4.47 -3.23
C VAL A 54 4.77 -3.21 -2.38
N ALA A 55 5.65 -2.22 -2.50
CA ALA A 55 5.50 -0.94 -1.80
C ALA A 55 4.20 -0.23 -2.20
N ALA A 56 3.85 -0.22 -3.49
CA ALA A 56 2.60 0.36 -3.98
C ALA A 56 1.38 -0.37 -3.42
N TYR A 57 1.41 -1.70 -3.40
CA TYR A 57 0.35 -2.52 -2.81
C TYR A 57 0.18 -2.24 -1.31
N LEU A 58 1.28 -2.17 -0.56
CA LEU A 58 1.27 -1.87 0.87
C LEU A 58 0.72 -0.48 1.16
N ALA A 59 1.07 0.53 0.34
CA ALA A 59 0.51 1.88 0.45
C ALA A 59 -1.02 1.88 0.26
N LEU A 60 -1.52 1.17 -0.77
CA LEU A 60 -2.96 1.06 -1.03
C LEU A 60 -3.70 0.34 0.10
N MET A 61 -3.12 -0.73 0.65
CA MET A 61 -3.69 -1.46 1.77
C MET A 61 -3.68 -0.64 3.06
N ALA A 62 -2.62 0.12 3.33
CA ALA A 62 -2.54 1.02 4.47
C ALA A 62 -3.58 2.15 4.38
N LEU A 63 -3.76 2.75 3.18
CA LEU A 63 -4.81 3.75 2.93
C LEU A 63 -6.21 3.16 3.18
N ARG A 64 -6.49 1.96 2.66
CA ARG A 64 -7.76 1.25 2.92
C ARG A 64 -7.95 0.98 4.41
N TYR A 65 -6.92 0.53 5.11
CA TYR A 65 -6.96 0.28 6.56
C TYR A 65 -7.23 1.56 7.37
N LEU A 66 -6.72 2.70 6.92
CA LEU A 66 -6.98 4.01 7.52
C LEU A 66 -8.36 4.59 7.16
N GLY A 67 -9.14 3.90 6.33
CA GLY A 67 -10.50 4.30 5.93
C GLY A 67 -10.55 5.23 4.72
N VAL A 68 -9.45 5.38 3.99
CA VAL A 68 -9.43 6.14 2.73
C VAL A 68 -10.15 5.33 1.66
N LYS A 69 -11.18 5.91 1.06
CA LYS A 69 -11.90 5.30 -0.07
C LYS A 69 -11.09 5.45 -1.34
N ILE A 70 -10.60 4.35 -1.88
CA ILE A 70 -9.85 4.32 -3.14
C ILE A 70 -10.81 3.90 -4.27
N PRO A 71 -11.10 4.78 -5.23
CA PRO A 71 -11.95 4.44 -6.38
C PRO A 71 -11.38 3.24 -7.14
N GLY A 72 -12.21 2.21 -7.38
CA GLY A 72 -11.79 0.98 -8.08
C GLY A 72 -11.09 -0.08 -7.21
N LEU A 73 -10.81 0.20 -5.93
CA LEU A 73 -10.18 -0.72 -4.98
C LEU A 73 -11.19 -1.20 -3.91
N GLY A 74 -12.25 -1.87 -4.36
CA GLY A 74 -13.35 -2.42 -3.55
C GLY A 74 -14.68 -1.69 -3.80
N GLU A 75 -15.83 -2.34 -3.93
CA GLU A 75 -16.26 -3.64 -3.43
C GLU A 75 -16.53 -4.61 -4.60
N ARG A 76 -16.03 -5.86 -4.53
CA ARG A 76 -16.70 -6.89 -5.33
C ARG A 76 -18.08 -7.06 -4.69
N LYS A 77 -19.12 -6.62 -5.39
CA LYS A 77 -20.45 -7.18 -5.16
C LYS A 77 -20.34 -8.65 -5.52
N GLU A 78 -20.37 -9.52 -4.51
CA GLU A 78 -20.82 -10.90 -4.70
C GLU A 78 -22.24 -10.89 -5.27
#